data_AF-A0A9D6SC28-F1
#
_entry.id   AF-A0A9D6SC28-F1
#
_cell.length_a   1.000
_cell.length_b   1.000
_cell.length_c   1.000
_cell.angle_alpha   90.00
_cell.angle_beta   90.00
_cell.angle_gamma   90.00
#
_symmetry.space_group_name_H-M   'P 1'
#
loop_
_entity.id
_entity.type
_entity.pdbx_description
1 polymer ?
#
loop_
_entity_poly.entity_id
_entity_poly.type
_entity_poly.pdbx_seq_one_letter_code
_entity_poly.pdbx_strand_id
1 'polypeptide(L)'
;EDVTLRAGVGFSEDGLPEAGMGVDAGDYDGDGRMDLFVVNLSHETNTLYANVGEAGFLHRTDEAGLGEPSLLFLGFGTGFFDYDNDRDLDIYVNNGHLLENIHLYSDTVTYAQRKMLFENGGEGRFVDVADRMGEGFLRPNVGRGSATADWDDDGDLDLAAAHSGRRATLLRNDLANGNHWIGFRLVGRRANRDGIGARLVLEAGGRARHEEVRAGSSYLSQDDLRVHFGLGRRRRVDRLRVRWPGGPWEEWRDLEVDRYHRLVEGAGEVVVGDP
;
A
#
# COMPACT_ATOMS: atom_id res chain seq x y z
N GLU A 1 4.45 21.52 -14.49
CA GLU A 1 3.38 21.46 -15.50
C GLU A 1 2.41 20.39 -15.02
N ASP A 2 1.11 20.67 -15.06
CA ASP A 2 0.09 19.68 -14.75
C ASP A 2 -0.02 18.71 -15.94
N VAL A 3 0.13 17.41 -15.68
CA VAL A 3 0.09 16.36 -16.70
C VAL A 3 -1.12 15.43 -16.54
N THR A 4 -2.02 15.70 -15.61
CA THR A 4 -3.12 14.82 -15.17
C THR A 4 -3.96 14.30 -16.35
N LEU A 5 -4.43 15.20 -17.21
CA LEU A 5 -5.22 14.85 -18.39
C LEU A 5 -4.41 14.01 -19.40
N ARG A 6 -3.15 14.39 -19.64
CA ARG A 6 -2.27 13.70 -20.60
C ARG A 6 -1.85 12.33 -20.10
N ALA A 7 -1.72 12.17 -18.79
CA ALA A 7 -1.36 10.91 -18.14
C ALA A 7 -2.55 9.95 -18.01
N GLY A 8 -3.80 10.40 -18.22
CA GLY A 8 -4.98 9.54 -18.13
C GLY A 8 -5.52 9.33 -16.72
N VAL A 9 -5.23 10.24 -15.78
CA VAL A 9 -5.57 10.11 -14.34
C VAL A 9 -6.47 11.23 -13.83
N GLY A 10 -7.22 11.88 -14.72
CA GLY A 10 -8.04 13.06 -14.37
C GLY A 10 -9.53 12.82 -14.24
N PHE A 11 -10.02 11.65 -14.65
CA PHE A 11 -11.45 11.34 -14.75
C PHE A 11 -11.70 9.87 -14.43
N SER A 12 -12.94 9.56 -14.09
CA SER A 12 -13.47 8.20 -14.07
C SER A 12 -13.52 7.59 -15.48
N GLU A 13 -13.85 6.30 -15.56
CA GLU A 13 -14.06 5.61 -16.84
C GLU A 13 -15.11 6.28 -17.74
N ASP A 14 -16.15 6.85 -17.13
CA ASP A 14 -17.23 7.57 -17.82
C ASP A 14 -16.85 9.01 -18.22
N GLY A 15 -15.60 9.43 -17.95
CA GLY A 15 -15.12 10.78 -18.25
C GLY A 15 -15.65 11.84 -17.28
N LEU A 16 -16.08 11.46 -16.07
CA LEU A 16 -16.56 12.37 -15.05
C LEU A 16 -15.43 12.76 -14.09
N PRO A 17 -15.38 14.03 -13.64
CA PRO A 17 -14.45 14.41 -12.58
C PRO A 17 -14.86 13.75 -11.26
N GLU A 18 -13.88 13.28 -10.50
CA GLU A 18 -14.07 12.66 -9.19
C GLU A 18 -13.44 13.50 -8.09
N ALA A 19 -13.95 13.38 -6.87
CA ALA A 19 -13.45 14.08 -5.70
C ALA A 19 -12.42 13.22 -4.96
N GLY A 20 -11.19 13.18 -5.49
CA GLY A 20 -10.06 12.48 -4.89
C GLY A 20 -9.69 13.03 -3.51
N MET A 21 -9.75 12.16 -2.49
CA MET A 21 -9.51 12.49 -1.07
C MET A 21 -8.21 11.89 -0.53
N GLY A 22 -7.69 10.85 -1.18
CA GLY A 22 -6.44 10.17 -0.83
C GLY A 22 -5.88 9.40 -2.00
N VAL A 23 -4.58 9.17 -1.99
CA VAL A 23 -3.86 8.44 -3.04
C VAL A 23 -2.74 7.63 -2.43
N ASP A 24 -2.48 6.46 -3.00
CA ASP A 24 -1.22 5.75 -2.84
C ASP A 24 -0.77 5.14 -4.17
N ALA A 25 0.49 4.72 -4.23
CA ALA A 25 1.09 4.08 -5.40
C ALA A 25 1.58 2.67 -5.09
N GLY A 26 1.52 1.73 -6.04
CA GLY A 26 1.97 0.37 -5.80
C GLY A 26 2.07 -0.41 -7.10
N ASP A 27 2.97 -1.38 -7.17
CA ASP A 27 3.11 -2.29 -8.33
C ASP A 27 2.18 -3.49 -8.12
N TYR A 28 0.87 -3.28 -8.29
CA TYR A 28 -0.15 -4.26 -7.86
C TYR A 28 -0.21 -5.48 -8.79
N ASP A 29 0.19 -5.31 -10.05
CA ASP A 29 0.23 -6.38 -11.05
C ASP A 29 1.63 -7.01 -11.21
N GLY A 30 2.65 -6.43 -10.56
CA GLY A 30 4.01 -6.96 -10.51
C GLY A 30 4.79 -6.80 -11.81
N ASP A 31 4.43 -5.82 -12.64
CA ASP A 31 5.13 -5.51 -13.88
C ASP A 31 6.30 -4.52 -13.73
N GLY A 32 6.50 -4.04 -12.51
CA GLY A 32 7.60 -3.16 -12.12
C GLY A 32 7.35 -1.68 -12.36
N ARG A 33 6.12 -1.29 -12.71
CA ARG A 33 5.67 0.08 -12.79
C ARG A 33 4.73 0.38 -11.63
N MET A 34 4.84 1.58 -11.07
CA MET A 34 3.95 1.99 -9.98
C MET A 34 2.62 2.44 -10.57
N ASP A 35 1.56 1.78 -10.13
CA ASP A 35 0.16 2.12 -10.37
C ASP A 35 -0.33 3.11 -9.31
N LEU A 36 -1.48 3.72 -9.54
CA LEU A 36 -2.09 4.64 -8.59
C LEU A 36 -3.45 4.13 -8.14
N PHE A 37 -3.72 4.25 -6.86
CA PHE A 37 -5.05 4.03 -6.31
C PHE A 37 -5.53 5.28 -5.60
N VAL A 38 -6.63 5.84 -6.08
CA VAL A 38 -7.22 7.09 -5.60
C VAL A 38 -8.55 6.77 -4.95
N VAL A 39 -8.74 7.23 -3.72
CA VAL A 39 -10.01 7.08 -3.00
C VAL A 39 -10.85 8.34 -3.10
N ASN A 40 -12.16 8.17 -3.30
CA ASN A 40 -13.06 9.23 -3.75
C ASN A 40 -14.25 9.44 -2.80
N LEU A 41 -15.17 10.32 -3.19
CA LEU A 41 -16.39 10.59 -2.44
C LEU A 41 -17.37 9.42 -2.54
N SER A 42 -18.27 9.27 -1.57
CA SER A 42 -19.39 8.32 -1.73
C SER A 42 -20.21 8.65 -2.98
N HIS A 43 -20.63 7.62 -3.70
CA HIS A 43 -21.21 7.62 -5.04
C HIS A 43 -20.21 7.83 -6.20
N GLU A 44 -18.92 7.85 -5.90
CA GLU A 44 -17.81 7.70 -6.84
C GLU A 44 -17.06 6.42 -6.46
N THR A 45 -16.46 5.73 -7.42
CA THR A 45 -15.69 4.51 -7.13
C THR A 45 -14.29 4.89 -6.63
N ASN A 46 -13.65 4.04 -5.84
CA ASN A 46 -12.22 4.21 -5.58
C ASN A 46 -11.43 3.73 -6.80
N THR A 47 -10.70 4.63 -7.42
CA THR A 47 -10.19 4.47 -8.77
C THR A 47 -8.80 3.84 -8.79
N LEU A 48 -8.65 2.73 -9.50
CA LEU A 48 -7.36 2.09 -9.79
C LEU A 48 -6.89 2.48 -11.20
N TYR A 49 -5.70 3.07 -11.28
CA TYR A 49 -5.03 3.47 -12.51
C TYR A 49 -3.78 2.62 -12.73
N ALA A 50 -3.85 1.68 -13.68
CA ALA A 50 -2.73 0.84 -14.07
C ALA A 50 -1.77 1.59 -15.00
N ASN A 51 -0.48 1.58 -14.67
CA ASN A 51 0.58 2.25 -15.39
C ASN A 51 0.99 1.45 -16.63
N VAL A 52 0.72 1.98 -17.82
CA VAL A 52 1.05 1.35 -19.11
C VAL A 52 2.30 1.95 -19.77
N GLY A 53 3.16 2.57 -18.98
CA GLY A 53 4.44 3.15 -19.43
C GLY A 53 4.23 4.46 -20.19
N GLU A 54 4.81 4.58 -21.39
CA GLU A 54 4.75 5.83 -22.17
C GLU A 54 3.32 6.21 -22.60
N ALA A 55 2.39 5.24 -22.60
CA ALA A 55 0.98 5.48 -22.89
C ALA A 55 0.20 6.11 -21.72
N GLY A 56 0.83 6.29 -20.55
CA GLY A 56 0.21 6.87 -19.36
C GLY A 56 -0.42 5.81 -18.46
N PHE A 57 -1.63 6.07 -17.98
CA PHE A 57 -2.38 5.20 -17.09
C PHE A 57 -3.72 4.81 -17.71
N LEU A 58 -4.20 3.61 -17.38
CA LEU A 58 -5.51 3.11 -17.75
C LEU A 58 -6.35 2.85 -16.50
N HIS A 59 -7.61 3.28 -16.54
CA HIS A 59 -8.59 2.93 -15.51
C HIS A 59 -8.82 1.40 -15.50
N ARG A 60 -8.80 0.80 -14.30
CA ARG A 60 -8.98 -0.65 -14.09
C ARG A 60 -9.93 -1.01 -12.96
N THR A 61 -10.66 -0.04 -12.43
CA THR A 61 -11.45 -0.18 -11.20
C THR A 61 -12.47 -1.31 -11.26
N ASP A 62 -13.23 -1.41 -12.35
CA ASP A 62 -14.28 -2.42 -12.48
C ASP A 62 -13.71 -3.79 -12.82
N GLU A 63 -12.72 -3.87 -13.73
CA GLU A 63 -12.07 -5.15 -14.04
C GLU A 63 -11.32 -5.72 -12.84
N ALA A 64 -10.75 -4.84 -12.00
CA ALA A 64 -10.08 -5.20 -10.76
C ALA A 64 -11.07 -5.52 -9.61
N GLY A 65 -12.38 -5.31 -9.78
CA GLY A 65 -13.39 -5.64 -8.77
C GLY A 65 -13.52 -4.62 -7.62
N LEU A 66 -13.03 -3.40 -7.80
CA LEU A 66 -13.02 -2.33 -6.79
C LEU A 66 -14.24 -1.40 -6.87
N GLY A 67 -14.94 -1.38 -8.00
CA GLY A 67 -16.05 -0.45 -8.29
C GLY A 67 -17.22 -0.54 -7.31
N GLU A 68 -18.11 -1.51 -7.50
CA GLU A 68 -19.32 -1.67 -6.66
C GLU A 68 -19.03 -1.68 -5.14
N PRO A 69 -18.00 -2.40 -4.63
CA PRO A 69 -17.74 -2.46 -3.19
C PRO A 69 -17.37 -1.11 -2.57
N SER A 70 -16.76 -0.19 -3.34
CA SER A 70 -16.33 1.11 -2.83
C SER A 70 -17.41 2.20 -2.95
N LEU A 71 -18.42 1.99 -3.81
CA LEU A 71 -19.36 3.02 -4.25
C LEU A 71 -20.11 3.77 -3.13
N LEU A 72 -20.40 3.13 -2.00
CA LEU A 72 -21.17 3.75 -0.90
C LEU A 72 -20.30 4.31 0.23
N PHE A 73 -18.97 4.28 0.06
CA PHE A 73 -18.00 4.70 1.07
C PHE A 73 -17.27 5.97 0.64
N LEU A 74 -16.89 6.79 1.62
CA LEU A 74 -16.02 7.95 1.39
C LEU A 74 -14.63 7.58 1.92
N GLY A 75 -13.68 7.34 1.03
CA GLY A 75 -12.30 7.00 1.43
C GLY A 75 -11.44 8.22 1.73
N PHE A 76 -10.53 8.09 2.70
CA PHE A 76 -9.53 9.13 3.01
C PHE A 76 -8.13 8.53 3.06
N GLY A 77 -7.87 7.74 4.11
CA GLY A 77 -6.60 7.03 4.22
C GLY A 77 -6.64 5.80 3.35
N THR A 78 -5.58 5.58 2.59
CA THR A 78 -5.42 4.41 1.72
C THR A 78 -3.96 3.99 1.65
N GLY A 79 -3.71 2.73 1.33
CA GLY A 79 -2.36 2.20 1.20
C GLY A 79 -2.32 0.83 0.54
N PHE A 80 -1.30 0.60 -0.28
CA PHE A 80 -0.89 -0.72 -0.77
C PHE A 80 0.03 -1.40 0.23
N PHE A 81 -0.27 -2.66 0.56
CA PHE A 81 0.60 -3.50 1.39
C PHE A 81 0.23 -4.97 1.21
N ASP A 82 1.17 -5.88 1.49
CA ASP A 82 0.96 -7.34 1.42
C ASP A 82 0.56 -7.81 2.83
N TYR A 83 -0.74 -7.98 3.09
CA TYR A 83 -1.23 -8.21 4.47
C TYR A 83 -1.02 -9.65 4.92
N ASP A 84 -0.90 -10.60 3.99
CA ASP A 84 -0.81 -12.03 4.29
C ASP A 84 0.51 -12.66 3.83
N ASN A 85 1.47 -11.85 3.40
CA ASN A 85 2.79 -12.24 2.92
C ASN A 85 2.71 -13.20 1.71
N ASP A 86 1.66 -13.16 0.90
CA ASP A 86 1.48 -14.07 -0.24
C ASP A 86 2.20 -13.64 -1.53
N ARG A 87 2.81 -12.44 -1.50
CA ARG A 87 3.56 -11.78 -2.57
C ARG A 87 2.70 -10.98 -3.54
N ASP A 88 1.50 -10.60 -3.17
CA ASP A 88 0.66 -9.68 -3.90
C ASP A 88 0.34 -8.44 -3.03
N LEU A 89 0.16 -7.28 -3.67
CA LEU A 89 -0.22 -6.07 -2.92
C LEU A 89 -1.74 -6.02 -2.80
N ASP A 90 -2.19 -5.90 -1.57
CA ASP A 90 -3.57 -5.65 -1.17
C ASP A 90 -3.80 -4.15 -0.96
N ILE A 91 -5.06 -3.77 -0.81
CA ILE A 91 -5.45 -2.37 -0.64
C ILE A 91 -6.27 -2.20 0.64
N TYR A 92 -5.82 -1.33 1.52
CA TYR A 92 -6.59 -0.88 2.68
C TYR A 92 -7.24 0.49 2.42
N VAL A 93 -8.47 0.68 2.92
CA VAL A 93 -9.13 2.00 2.93
C VAL A 93 -9.75 2.32 4.29
N ASN A 94 -9.39 3.48 4.85
CA ASN A 94 -9.99 4.04 6.06
C ASN A 94 -11.08 5.05 5.70
N ASN A 95 -12.33 4.58 5.74
CA ASN A 95 -13.48 5.38 5.32
C ASN A 95 -14.05 6.27 6.43
N GLY A 96 -14.72 7.35 6.03
CA GLY A 96 -15.50 8.20 6.92
C GLY A 96 -16.00 9.45 6.22
N HIS A 97 -17.31 9.67 6.25
CA HIS A 97 -17.92 10.79 5.53
C HIS A 97 -17.53 12.15 6.11
N LEU A 98 -17.66 13.21 5.31
CA LEU A 98 -17.38 14.60 5.74
C LEU A 98 -18.54 15.23 6.52
N LEU A 99 -19.77 14.95 6.07
CA LEU A 99 -20.99 15.53 6.62
C LEU A 99 -21.54 14.71 7.79
N GLU A 100 -21.47 15.27 9.01
CA GLU A 100 -22.09 14.69 10.21
C GLU A 100 -23.60 14.46 10.06
N ASN A 101 -24.26 15.34 9.29
CA ASN A 101 -25.68 15.31 9.00
C ASN A 101 -26.02 14.63 7.66
N ILE A 102 -25.15 13.76 7.12
CA ILE A 102 -25.38 13.07 5.83
C ILE A 102 -26.72 12.34 5.76
N HIS A 103 -27.22 11.84 6.90
CA HIS A 103 -28.53 11.19 7.03
C HIS A 103 -29.73 12.09 6.67
N LEU A 104 -29.53 13.41 6.54
CA LEU A 104 -30.56 14.33 6.03
C LEU A 104 -30.63 14.38 4.50
N TYR A 105 -29.61 13.83 3.82
CA TYR A 105 -29.43 13.90 2.37
C TYR A 105 -29.32 12.51 1.70
N SER A 106 -28.99 11.47 2.46
CA SER A 106 -28.85 10.10 1.97
C SER A 106 -29.30 9.09 3.03
N ASP A 107 -30.08 8.10 2.59
CA ASP A 107 -30.49 6.94 3.41
C ASP A 107 -29.51 5.76 3.30
N THR A 108 -28.53 5.83 2.39
CA THR A 108 -27.60 4.73 2.08
C THR A 108 -26.17 4.98 2.56
N VAL A 109 -25.80 6.24 2.80
CA VAL A 109 -24.46 6.64 3.25
C VAL A 109 -24.54 7.14 4.70
N THR A 110 -23.56 6.72 5.51
CA THR A 110 -23.48 7.08 6.93
C THR A 110 -22.24 7.91 7.23
N TYR A 111 -22.29 8.70 8.31
CA TYR A 111 -21.17 9.57 8.69
C TYR A 111 -19.93 8.75 9.11
N ALA A 112 -20.11 7.85 10.07
CA ALA A 112 -19.09 6.89 10.45
C ALA A 112 -19.25 5.62 9.61
N GLN A 113 -18.16 5.15 9.01
CA GLN A 113 -18.14 4.04 8.07
C GLN A 113 -17.16 2.96 8.51
N ARG A 114 -17.36 1.72 8.06
CA ARG A 114 -16.39 0.63 8.26
C ARG A 114 -15.16 0.85 7.39
N LYS A 115 -14.07 0.15 7.71
CA LYS A 115 -12.88 0.05 6.85
C LYS A 115 -13.11 -0.95 5.73
N MET A 116 -12.27 -0.90 4.71
CA MET A 116 -12.19 -1.90 3.64
C MET A 116 -10.78 -2.49 3.61
N LEU A 117 -10.69 -3.78 3.33
CA LEU A 117 -9.45 -4.45 2.95
C LEU A 117 -9.77 -5.27 1.71
N PHE A 118 -9.06 -4.99 0.63
CA PHE A 118 -9.22 -5.61 -0.66
C PHE A 118 -8.04 -6.56 -0.88
N GLU A 119 -8.31 -7.85 -0.83
CA GLU A 119 -7.32 -8.91 -1.05
C GLU A 119 -7.09 -9.12 -2.56
N ASN A 120 -5.84 -9.06 -3.01
CA ASN A 120 -5.44 -9.31 -4.39
C ASN A 120 -5.09 -10.79 -4.57
N GLY A 121 -5.89 -11.53 -5.34
CA GLY A 121 -5.64 -12.95 -5.61
C GLY A 121 -4.47 -13.26 -6.57
N GLY A 122 -3.58 -12.29 -6.83
CA GLY A 122 -2.39 -12.41 -7.66
C GLY A 122 -2.55 -12.17 -9.16
N GLU A 123 -3.78 -11.91 -9.62
CA GLU A 123 -4.08 -11.55 -11.02
C GLU A 123 -4.51 -10.08 -11.18
N GLY A 124 -4.30 -9.25 -10.14
CA GLY A 124 -4.73 -7.86 -10.13
C GLY A 124 -6.25 -7.71 -9.96
N ARG A 125 -6.90 -8.74 -9.40
CA ARG A 125 -8.33 -8.76 -9.08
C ARG A 125 -8.52 -8.84 -7.58
N PHE A 126 -9.31 -7.91 -7.07
CA PHE A 126 -9.50 -7.68 -5.66
C PHE A 126 -10.86 -8.18 -5.16
N VAL A 127 -10.90 -8.57 -3.89
CA VAL A 127 -12.13 -8.93 -3.17
C VAL A 127 -12.13 -8.21 -1.82
N ASP A 128 -13.24 -7.56 -1.47
CA ASP A 128 -13.40 -7.00 -0.12
C ASP A 128 -13.51 -8.15 0.90
N VAL A 129 -12.53 -8.22 1.80
CA VAL A 129 -12.42 -9.23 2.84
C VAL A 129 -12.59 -8.64 4.25
N ALA A 130 -12.99 -7.38 4.39
CA ALA A 130 -13.12 -6.71 5.69
C ALA A 130 -14.00 -7.47 6.69
N ASP A 131 -15.06 -8.16 6.22
CA ASP A 131 -15.94 -8.98 7.07
C ASP A 131 -15.22 -10.18 7.72
N ARG A 132 -14.07 -10.59 7.17
CA ARG A 132 -13.23 -11.68 7.71
C ARG A 132 -12.20 -11.18 8.71
N MET A 133 -11.95 -9.87 8.77
CA MET A 133 -10.90 -9.23 9.59
C MET A 133 -11.39 -8.81 10.99
N GLY A 134 -12.65 -9.13 11.32
CA GLY A 134 -13.21 -8.93 12.65
C GLY A 134 -13.67 -7.50 12.97
N GLU A 135 -14.01 -7.27 14.25
CA GLU A 135 -14.66 -6.02 14.67
C GLU A 135 -13.82 -4.76 14.45
N GLY A 136 -12.49 -4.87 14.41
CA GLY A 136 -11.61 -3.73 14.16
C GLY A 136 -11.88 -3.06 12.81
N PHE A 137 -12.20 -3.86 11.79
CA PHE A 137 -12.57 -3.39 10.46
C PHE A 137 -14.03 -2.92 10.39
N LEU A 138 -14.94 -3.66 11.04
CA LEU A 138 -16.37 -3.42 10.92
C LEU A 138 -16.90 -2.29 11.80
N ARG A 139 -16.17 -1.92 12.87
CA ARG A 139 -16.57 -0.84 13.76
C ARG A 139 -16.60 0.50 13.01
N PRO A 140 -17.77 1.15 12.86
CA PRO A 140 -17.87 2.38 12.12
C PRO A 140 -17.09 3.51 12.82
N ASN A 141 -16.24 4.19 12.05
CA ASN A 141 -15.47 5.35 12.50
C ASN A 141 -15.45 6.42 11.40
N VAL A 142 -14.98 7.62 11.73
CA VAL A 142 -14.75 8.68 10.74
C VAL A 142 -13.27 8.65 10.38
N GLY A 143 -12.89 7.68 9.55
CA GLY A 143 -11.51 7.40 9.18
C GLY A 143 -10.83 8.55 8.43
N ARG A 144 -9.55 8.77 8.74
CA ARG A 144 -8.66 9.70 8.05
C ARG A 144 -7.37 8.96 7.74
N GLY A 145 -6.24 9.40 8.25
CA GLY A 145 -4.94 8.77 8.00
C GLY A 145 -4.87 7.30 8.40
N SER A 146 -3.94 6.60 7.78
CA SER A 146 -3.52 5.25 8.12
C SER A 146 -2.02 5.10 7.94
N ALA A 147 -1.42 4.15 8.62
CA ALA A 147 -0.01 3.81 8.45
C ALA A 147 0.20 2.31 8.65
N THR A 148 1.03 1.68 7.82
CA THR A 148 1.45 0.29 8.01
C THR A 148 2.84 0.22 8.66
N ALA A 149 3.03 -0.80 9.50
CA ALA A 149 4.31 -1.10 10.14
C ALA A 149 4.30 -2.54 10.65
N ASP A 150 5.41 -3.24 10.62
CA ASP A 150 5.61 -4.42 11.48
C ASP A 150 5.92 -3.89 12.89
N TRP A 151 4.89 -3.64 13.69
CA TRP A 151 5.04 -2.81 14.90
C TRP A 151 5.68 -3.58 16.05
N ASP A 152 5.54 -4.91 16.08
CA ASP A 152 6.15 -5.77 17.09
C ASP A 152 7.27 -6.69 16.56
N ASP A 153 7.73 -6.44 15.33
CA ASP A 153 8.86 -7.09 14.66
C ASP A 153 8.69 -8.62 14.51
N ASP A 154 7.45 -9.07 14.27
CA ASP A 154 7.11 -10.48 14.10
C ASP A 154 6.98 -10.92 12.64
N GLY A 155 7.00 -9.97 11.71
CA GLY A 155 7.09 -10.22 10.28
C GLY A 155 5.81 -10.09 9.50
N ASP A 156 4.71 -9.75 10.15
CA ASP A 156 3.51 -9.32 9.49
C ASP A 156 3.29 -7.82 9.64
N LEU A 157 2.64 -7.22 8.65
CA LEU A 157 2.38 -5.78 8.68
C LEU A 157 1.09 -5.52 9.46
N ASP A 158 1.22 -4.74 10.53
CA ASP A 158 0.13 -4.14 11.27
C ASP A 158 -0.34 -2.85 10.63
N LEU A 159 -1.49 -2.36 11.10
CA LEU A 159 -2.11 -1.15 10.58
C LEU A 159 -2.59 -0.22 11.69
N ALA A 160 -2.04 0.99 11.72
CA ALA A 160 -2.57 2.10 12.52
C ALA A 160 -3.59 2.90 11.71
N ALA A 161 -4.74 3.22 12.31
CA ALA A 161 -5.80 3.99 11.69
C ALA A 161 -6.24 5.16 12.57
N ALA A 162 -6.17 6.38 12.04
CA ALA A 162 -6.60 7.60 12.71
C ALA A 162 -8.06 7.93 12.36
N HIS A 163 -8.79 8.46 13.34
CA HIS A 163 -10.22 8.77 13.21
C HIS A 163 -10.51 10.19 13.72
N SER A 164 -11.39 10.91 13.05
CA SER A 164 -11.84 12.22 13.51
C SER A 164 -12.66 12.09 14.80
N GLY A 165 -12.32 12.87 15.83
CA GLY A 165 -13.07 12.92 17.10
C GLY A 165 -13.04 11.62 17.93
N ARG A 166 -12.17 10.67 17.59
CA ARG A 166 -12.01 9.37 18.27
C ARG A 166 -10.54 9.03 18.46
N ARG A 167 -10.26 8.02 19.29
CA ARG A 167 -8.90 7.48 19.48
C ARG A 167 -8.47 6.74 18.22
N ALA A 168 -7.19 6.81 17.87
CA ALA A 168 -6.63 5.94 16.86
C ALA A 168 -6.79 4.46 17.25
N THR A 169 -6.83 3.59 16.25
CA THR A 169 -6.89 2.13 16.40
C THR A 169 -5.62 1.53 15.83
N LEU A 170 -4.97 0.65 16.59
CA LEU A 170 -3.97 -0.27 16.05
C LEU A 170 -4.70 -1.59 15.76
N LEU A 171 -4.62 -2.03 14.51
CA LEU A 171 -5.11 -3.31 14.03
C LEU A 171 -3.87 -4.19 13.93
N ARG A 172 -3.69 -5.04 14.95
CA ARG A 172 -2.60 -5.99 14.99
C ARG A 172 -2.91 -7.14 14.03
N ASN A 173 -1.96 -7.48 13.16
CA ASN A 173 -1.99 -8.66 12.34
C ASN A 173 -1.31 -9.81 13.11
N ASP A 174 -1.78 -11.03 12.89
CA ASP A 174 -1.22 -12.22 13.55
C ASP A 174 -1.29 -13.38 12.54
N LEU A 175 -0.34 -13.42 11.62
CA LEU A 175 -0.33 -14.36 10.51
C LEU A 175 0.04 -15.78 10.95
N ALA A 176 -0.91 -16.70 10.76
CA ALA A 176 -0.74 -18.13 11.00
C ALA A 176 -0.78 -18.97 9.72
N ASN A 177 -0.44 -18.39 8.57
CA ASN A 177 -0.50 -19.06 7.26
C ASN A 177 0.80 -19.81 6.91
N GLY A 178 1.92 -19.51 7.59
CA GLY A 178 3.24 -20.08 7.32
C GLY A 178 3.88 -19.59 6.02
N ASN A 179 3.51 -18.38 5.58
CA ASN A 179 4.26 -17.61 4.61
C ASN A 179 5.51 -17.00 5.28
N HIS A 180 6.49 -16.68 4.45
CA HIS A 180 7.77 -16.11 4.83
C HIS A 180 7.83 -14.65 4.39
N TRP A 181 8.75 -13.90 4.96
CA TRP A 181 8.93 -12.48 4.66
C TRP A 181 10.41 -12.10 4.68
N ILE A 182 10.73 -10.90 4.23
CA ILE A 182 12.05 -10.30 4.41
C ILE A 182 11.93 -8.78 4.44
N GLY A 183 12.59 -8.15 5.41
CA GLY A 183 12.53 -6.72 5.62
C GLY A 183 13.87 -6.02 5.42
N PHE A 184 13.85 -4.73 5.09
CA PHE A 184 15.05 -3.91 4.84
C PHE A 184 14.96 -2.52 5.44
N ARG A 185 15.95 -2.17 6.27
CA ARG A 185 16.23 -0.78 6.62
C ARG A 185 17.36 -0.24 5.77
N LEU A 186 17.07 0.80 5.01
CA LEU A 186 18.06 1.48 4.18
C LEU A 186 18.68 2.67 4.92
N VAL A 187 20.00 2.80 4.83
CA VAL A 187 20.74 3.92 5.42
C VAL A 187 21.64 4.56 4.37
N GLY A 188 21.26 5.76 3.92
CA GLY A 188 22.05 6.53 2.97
C GLY A 188 23.33 7.11 3.56
N ARG A 189 24.36 7.25 2.72
CA ARG A 189 25.62 7.95 3.03
C ARG A 189 25.80 9.20 2.18
N ARG A 190 25.63 9.07 0.86
CA ARG A 190 25.59 10.17 -0.10
C ARG A 190 24.15 10.59 -0.35
N ALA A 191 23.23 9.62 -0.45
CA ALA A 191 21.80 9.85 -0.41
C ALA A 191 21.36 10.33 1.00
N ASN A 192 20.09 10.74 1.12
CA ASN A 192 19.52 11.10 2.42
C ASN A 192 19.59 9.90 3.39
N ARG A 193 19.72 10.18 4.70
CA ARG A 193 20.02 9.15 5.71
C ARG A 193 18.96 8.07 5.84
N ASP A 194 17.72 8.40 5.51
CA ASP A 194 16.60 7.48 5.56
C ASP A 194 16.42 6.66 4.29
N GLY A 195 17.21 6.94 3.24
CA GLY A 195 17.11 6.24 1.96
C GLY A 195 15.87 6.61 1.15
N ILE A 196 15.14 7.69 1.48
CA ILE A 196 13.93 8.11 0.79
C ILE A 196 14.19 8.26 -0.72
N GLY A 197 13.35 7.63 -1.55
CA GLY A 197 13.47 7.53 -3.00
C GLY A 197 14.37 6.39 -3.47
N ALA A 198 14.94 5.57 -2.58
CA ALA A 198 15.66 4.37 -2.97
C ALA A 198 14.68 3.31 -3.47
N ARG A 199 15.01 2.67 -4.59
CA ARG A 199 14.19 1.65 -5.24
C ARG A 199 14.79 0.27 -5.01
N LEU A 200 13.97 -0.66 -4.56
CA LEU A 200 14.34 -2.04 -4.31
C LEU A 200 13.67 -2.94 -5.34
N VAL A 201 14.42 -3.91 -5.84
CA VAL A 201 13.91 -5.00 -6.69
C VAL A 201 14.32 -6.31 -6.06
N LEU A 202 13.36 -7.04 -5.53
CA LEU A 202 13.56 -8.35 -4.91
C LEU A 202 13.10 -9.45 -5.86
N GLU A 203 14.00 -10.35 -6.22
CA GLU A 203 13.72 -11.52 -7.04
C GLU A 203 13.67 -12.77 -6.14
N ALA A 204 12.54 -13.47 -6.15
CA ALA A 204 12.40 -14.74 -5.45
C ALA A 204 11.49 -15.71 -6.23
N GLY A 205 12.00 -16.89 -6.55
CA GLY A 205 11.22 -17.92 -7.23
C GLY A 205 10.69 -17.48 -8.61
N GLY A 206 11.49 -16.72 -9.35
CA GLY A 206 11.20 -16.32 -10.74
C GLY A 206 10.26 -15.13 -10.92
N ARG A 207 9.85 -14.44 -9.85
CA ARG A 207 9.10 -13.17 -9.92
C ARG A 207 9.86 -12.08 -9.17
N ALA A 208 9.91 -10.90 -9.79
CA ALA A 208 10.46 -9.69 -9.20
C ALA A 208 9.34 -8.91 -8.50
N ARG A 209 9.67 -8.26 -7.39
CA ARG A 209 8.80 -7.32 -6.69
C ARG A 209 9.54 -6.00 -6.54
N HIS A 210 8.83 -4.91 -6.76
CA HIS A 210 9.38 -3.56 -6.82
C HIS A 210 8.83 -2.73 -5.67
N GLU A 211 9.72 -2.12 -4.90
CA GLU A 211 9.35 -1.22 -3.80
C GLU A 211 10.19 0.06 -3.83
N GLU A 212 9.70 1.10 -3.17
CA GLU A 212 10.42 2.35 -2.98
C GLU A 212 10.32 2.81 -1.53
N VAL A 213 11.41 3.30 -0.95
CA VAL A 213 11.34 3.97 0.37
C VAL A 213 10.68 5.32 0.17
N ARG A 214 9.48 5.50 0.71
CA ARG A 214 8.69 6.71 0.50
C ARG A 214 8.59 7.56 1.76
N ALA A 215 8.43 8.86 1.53
CA ALA A 215 8.08 9.81 2.58
C ALA A 215 6.70 10.41 2.25
N GLY A 216 5.82 10.43 3.23
CA GLY A 216 4.39 10.64 3.08
C GLY A 216 3.71 9.37 2.59
N SER A 217 2.78 8.86 3.40
CA SER A 217 1.83 7.83 3.00
C SER A 217 0.44 8.22 3.49
N SER A 218 -0.59 7.78 2.76
CA SER A 218 -1.99 8.00 3.15
C SER A 218 -2.30 9.48 3.48
N TYR A 219 -3.36 9.74 4.23
CA TYR A 219 -3.77 11.08 4.62
C TYR A 219 -3.08 11.56 5.90
N LEU A 220 -2.13 12.50 5.80
CA LEU A 220 -1.38 13.08 6.92
C LEU A 220 -0.69 12.02 7.82
N SER A 221 -0.16 10.98 7.19
CA SER A 221 0.46 9.83 7.84
C SER A 221 1.84 9.50 7.24
N GLN A 222 2.48 8.49 7.84
CA GLN A 222 3.75 7.93 7.39
C GLN A 222 3.82 6.47 7.82
N ASP A 223 4.02 5.58 6.85
CA ASP A 223 4.30 4.16 7.07
C ASP A 223 5.70 4.00 7.63
N ASP A 224 5.99 2.83 8.17
CA ASP A 224 7.36 2.43 8.49
C ASP A 224 8.27 2.63 7.27
N LEU A 225 9.46 3.19 7.50
CA LEU A 225 10.47 3.38 6.45
C LEU A 225 11.19 2.08 6.09
N ARG A 226 11.01 1.02 6.88
CA ARG A 226 11.51 -0.30 6.56
C ARG A 226 10.66 -0.89 5.45
N VAL A 227 11.34 -1.35 4.39
CA VAL A 227 10.68 -1.99 3.25
C VAL A 227 10.45 -3.45 3.58
N HIS A 228 9.21 -3.91 3.43
CA HIS A 228 8.80 -5.27 3.68
C HIS A 228 8.45 -5.98 2.36
N PHE A 229 8.83 -7.25 2.25
CA PHE A 229 8.38 -8.13 1.18
C PHE A 229 7.82 -9.43 1.74
N GLY A 230 6.57 -9.74 1.42
CA GLY A 230 6.04 -11.11 1.50
C GLY A 230 6.76 -12.03 0.50
N LEU A 231 7.00 -13.28 0.90
CA LEU A 231 7.69 -14.30 0.12
C LEU A 231 6.82 -15.54 -0.14
N GLY A 232 5.59 -15.57 0.38
CA GLY A 232 4.73 -16.74 0.37
C GLY A 232 5.47 -17.93 0.98
N ARG A 233 5.38 -19.11 0.34
CA ARG A 233 6.09 -20.32 0.80
C ARG A 233 7.61 -20.36 0.54
N ARG A 234 8.23 -19.29 0.01
CA ARG A 234 9.63 -19.32 -0.40
C ARG A 234 10.54 -19.05 0.79
N ARG A 235 11.56 -19.90 0.96
CA ARG A 235 12.55 -19.79 2.05
C ARG A 235 13.88 -19.17 1.62
N ARG A 236 13.92 -18.66 0.39
CA ARG A 236 15.13 -18.12 -0.23
C ARG A 236 14.76 -16.99 -1.17
N VAL A 237 15.59 -15.97 -1.16
CA VAL A 237 15.62 -14.87 -2.12
C VAL A 237 16.74 -15.16 -3.12
N ASP A 238 16.47 -14.97 -4.39
CA ASP A 238 17.47 -15.18 -5.45
C ASP A 238 18.44 -14.00 -5.51
N ARG A 239 17.88 -12.78 -5.39
CA ARG A 239 18.63 -11.53 -5.48
C ARG A 239 17.83 -10.34 -4.95
N LEU A 240 18.50 -9.42 -4.25
CA LEU A 240 18.03 -8.07 -4.01
C LEU A 240 18.89 -7.08 -4.77
N ARG A 241 18.26 -6.10 -5.44
CA ARG A 241 18.95 -4.94 -6.00
C ARG A 241 18.39 -3.66 -5.39
N VAL A 242 19.26 -2.74 -5.00
CA VAL A 242 18.86 -1.42 -4.47
C VAL A 242 19.48 -0.33 -5.33
N ARG A 243 18.66 0.61 -5.79
CA ARG A 243 19.11 1.85 -6.43
C ARG A 243 18.90 3.00 -5.47
N TRP A 244 19.99 3.55 -4.96
CA TRP A 244 19.96 4.75 -4.13
C TRP A 244 19.59 5.98 -4.98
N PRO A 245 18.97 7.02 -4.38
CA PRO A 245 18.68 8.28 -5.08
C PRO A 245 19.94 8.87 -5.73
N GLY A 246 19.95 8.97 -7.06
CA GLY A 246 21.08 9.47 -7.84
C GLY A 246 22.32 8.55 -7.88
N GLY A 247 22.25 7.36 -7.28
CA GLY A 247 23.34 6.38 -7.21
C GLY A 247 23.24 5.24 -8.24
N PRO A 248 24.27 4.40 -8.34
CA PRO A 248 24.22 3.16 -9.09
C PRO A 248 23.33 2.12 -8.38
N TRP A 249 23.08 1.00 -9.07
CA TRP A 249 22.51 -0.19 -8.45
C TRP A 249 23.57 -0.91 -7.63
N GLU A 250 23.21 -1.33 -6.42
CA GLU A 250 23.93 -2.29 -5.59
C GLU A 250 23.14 -3.60 -5.53
N GLU A 251 23.82 -4.73 -5.33
CA GLU A 251 23.23 -6.08 -5.38
C GLU A 251 23.66 -6.89 -4.15
N TRP A 252 22.69 -7.61 -3.57
CA TRP A 252 22.88 -8.58 -2.49
C TRP A 252 22.29 -9.93 -2.88
N ARG A 253 22.88 -10.99 -2.36
CA ARG A 253 22.48 -12.39 -2.56
C ARG A 253 22.55 -13.12 -1.22
N ASP A 254 21.95 -14.31 -1.17
CA ASP A 254 22.01 -15.21 -0.01
C ASP A 254 21.52 -14.55 1.30
N LEU A 255 20.54 -13.65 1.19
CA LEU A 255 19.91 -12.99 2.33
C LEU A 255 19.00 -13.97 3.08
N GLU A 256 19.13 -14.00 4.40
CA GLU A 256 18.27 -14.81 5.27
C GLU A 256 16.84 -14.24 5.28
N VAL A 257 15.85 -15.10 5.12
CA VAL A 257 14.43 -14.72 5.23
C VAL A 257 14.00 -14.66 6.71
N ASP A 258 12.78 -14.20 6.95
CA ASP A 258 12.13 -14.09 8.25
C ASP A 258 12.89 -13.18 9.23
N ARG A 259 13.39 -12.05 8.70
CA ARG A 259 14.05 -10.99 9.46
C ARG A 259 14.21 -9.71 8.66
N TYR A 260 14.53 -8.64 9.40
CA TYR A 260 15.05 -7.41 8.84
C TYR A 260 16.57 -7.46 8.58
N HIS A 261 16.99 -6.79 7.51
CA HIS A 261 18.39 -6.51 7.18
C HIS A 261 18.64 -5.01 7.14
N ARG A 262 19.76 -4.58 7.70
CA ARG A 262 20.21 -3.20 7.60
C ARG A 262 21.22 -3.03 6.46
N LEU A 263 20.84 -2.29 5.44
CA LEU A 263 21.66 -2.04 4.25
C LEU A 263 22.17 -0.61 4.24
N VAL A 264 23.49 -0.46 4.10
CA VAL A 264 24.15 0.86 4.12
C VAL A 264 24.72 1.16 2.74
N GLU A 265 24.44 2.34 2.21
CA GLU A 265 24.92 2.78 0.89
C GLU A 265 26.44 2.62 0.74
N GLY A 266 26.86 1.91 -0.31
CA GLY A 266 28.25 1.65 -0.65
C GLY A 266 28.99 0.75 0.34
N ALA A 267 28.30 0.02 1.23
CA ALA A 267 28.94 -0.99 2.07
C ALA A 267 29.19 -2.29 1.30
N GLY A 268 28.31 -2.66 0.36
CA GLY A 268 28.41 -3.92 -0.39
C GLY A 268 28.15 -5.19 0.44
N GLU A 269 27.76 -5.05 1.70
CA GLU A 269 27.44 -6.15 2.63
C GLU A 269 26.32 -5.73 3.60
N VAL A 270 25.67 -6.71 4.22
CA VAL A 270 24.69 -6.46 5.30
C VAL A 270 25.44 -6.02 6.55
N VAL A 271 24.98 -4.95 7.20
CA VAL A 271 25.63 -4.41 8.40
C VAL A 271 24.89 -4.85 9.65
N VAL A 272 25.61 -5.41 10.63
CA VAL A 272 25.04 -5.79 11.92
C VAL A 272 24.60 -4.55 12.70
N GLY A 273 23.38 -4.57 13.21
CA GLY A 273 22.80 -3.51 14.06
C GLY A 273 21.30 -3.66 14.15
N ASP A 274 20.67 -2.82 14.96
CA ASP A 274 19.21 -2.76 15.04
C ASP A 274 18.63 -2.42 13.65
N PRO A 275 17.61 -3.16 13.20
CA PRO A 275 16.90 -2.85 11.98
C PRO A 275 16.18 -1.50 12.03
#